data_AF-A0A2V8TUM8-F1
#
_entry.id   AF-A0A2V8TUM8-F1
#
_cell.length_a   1.000
_cell.length_b   1.000
_cell.length_c   1.000
_cell.angle_alpha   90.00
_cell.angle_beta   90.00
_cell.angle_gamma   90.00
#
_symmetry.space_group_name_H-M   'P 1'
#
loop_
_entity.id
_entity.type
_entity.pdbx_description
1 polymer ?
#
loop_
_entity_poly.entity_id
_entity_poly.type
_entity_poly.pdbx_seq_one_letter_code
_entity_poly.pdbx_strand_id
1 'polypeptide(L)'
;MNACVDGAPQTCTPGTPTAEVCNGIDDDCDSRVDNGFPDTDADGLADCIDPDDDNDGVPDVSDCASLINSVSVIPSEVGPTLLSVSGGPPGAFGFTPIVQANVYNVYRGTFQTGGAIGVTAACLLPEVPRWGLNDTAAPALGSAFYYLITGVNRCGEGGPGLASSGQPSAIATHCLPQAIDTDGDAVHDIDDNCPLAPNPLQSDRDHDGRGDLCDNCPDTPNPGQEDADGNGVGDACPP
;
A
#
# COMPACT_ATOMS: atom_id res chain seq x y z
N MET A 1 -31.96 -30.27 -5.26
CA MET A 1 -32.32 -29.80 -6.61
C MET A 1 -32.11 -30.96 -7.59
N ASN A 2 -33.03 -31.23 -8.53
CA ASN A 2 -32.90 -32.37 -9.44
C ASN A 2 -31.91 -32.04 -10.56
N ALA A 3 -30.69 -32.60 -10.50
CA ALA A 3 -29.79 -32.63 -11.63
C ALA A 3 -30.28 -33.68 -12.65
N CYS A 4 -30.29 -33.32 -13.94
CA CYS A 4 -30.63 -34.22 -15.03
C CYS A 4 -29.34 -34.57 -15.78
N VAL A 5 -29.04 -35.87 -15.89
CA VAL A 5 -27.90 -36.38 -16.67
C VAL A 5 -28.47 -37.34 -17.71
N ASP A 6 -28.11 -37.15 -18.98
CA ASP A 6 -28.61 -37.91 -20.14
C ASP A 6 -30.15 -38.01 -20.25
N GLY A 7 -30.85 -36.96 -19.84
CA GLY A 7 -32.32 -36.90 -19.93
C GLY A 7 -33.07 -37.72 -18.88
N ALA A 8 -32.36 -38.28 -17.88
CA ALA A 8 -32.95 -38.97 -16.75
C ALA A 8 -32.83 -38.14 -15.47
N PRO A 9 -33.94 -37.93 -14.71
CA PRO A 9 -33.87 -37.29 -13.41
C PRO A 9 -33.06 -38.16 -12.45
N GLN A 10 -32.00 -37.58 -11.89
CA GLN A 10 -31.17 -38.27 -10.91
C GLN A 10 -31.74 -38.09 -9.50
N THR A 11 -31.59 -39.14 -8.67
CA THR A 11 -31.85 -39.03 -7.24
C THR A 11 -30.52 -38.67 -6.58
N CYS A 12 -30.26 -37.37 -6.37
CA CYS A 12 -29.14 -36.95 -5.53
C CYS A 12 -29.45 -37.39 -4.10
N THR A 13 -28.77 -38.43 -3.63
CA THR A 13 -28.69 -38.73 -2.20
C THR A 13 -27.51 -37.93 -1.68
N PRO A 14 -27.71 -36.90 -0.84
CA PRO A 14 -26.59 -36.17 -0.25
C PRO A 14 -25.65 -37.17 0.41
N GLY A 15 -24.34 -36.97 0.23
CA GLY A 15 -23.33 -37.70 0.99
C GLY A 15 -23.56 -37.53 2.49
N THR A 16 -22.83 -38.29 3.30
CA THR A 16 -22.74 -37.92 4.72
C THR A 16 -22.01 -36.58 4.78
N PRO A 17 -22.55 -35.55 5.48
CA PRO A 17 -21.82 -34.32 5.76
C PRO A 17 -20.39 -34.59 6.17
N THR A 18 -19.45 -33.95 5.49
CA THR A 18 -18.02 -33.97 5.84
C THR A 18 -17.60 -32.59 6.30
N ALA A 19 -16.45 -32.44 6.94
CA ALA A 19 -15.92 -31.11 7.20
C ALA A 19 -15.66 -30.38 5.88
N GLU A 20 -15.88 -29.06 5.87
CA GLU A 20 -15.60 -28.19 4.73
C GLU A 20 -14.20 -28.43 4.15
N VAL A 21 -14.13 -28.54 2.84
CA VAL A 21 -12.90 -28.58 2.06
C VAL A 21 -12.97 -27.44 1.08
N CYS A 22 -11.98 -26.54 1.09
CA CYS A 22 -12.04 -25.38 0.23
C CYS A 22 -12.12 -25.70 -1.27
N ASN A 23 -13.35 -25.69 -1.79
CA ASN A 23 -13.67 -26.19 -3.12
C ASN A 23 -14.94 -25.55 -3.73
N GLY A 24 -15.59 -24.64 -3.02
CA GLY A 24 -16.80 -23.93 -3.45
C GLY A 24 -18.08 -24.71 -3.24
N ILE A 25 -18.06 -25.75 -2.41
CA ILE A 25 -19.20 -26.62 -2.11
C ILE A 25 -19.40 -26.66 -0.60
N ASP A 26 -20.67 -26.57 -0.20
CA ASP A 26 -21.14 -26.86 1.16
C ASP A 26 -21.02 -28.38 1.42
N ASP A 27 -19.89 -28.81 1.98
CA ASP A 27 -19.55 -30.22 2.23
C ASP A 27 -20.25 -30.76 3.49
N ASP A 28 -20.59 -29.90 4.45
CA ASP A 28 -21.24 -30.25 5.71
C ASP A 28 -22.78 -30.02 5.72
N CYS A 29 -23.31 -29.47 4.63
CA CYS A 29 -24.72 -29.18 4.39
C CYS A 29 -25.35 -28.19 5.40
N ASP A 30 -24.58 -27.28 6.01
CA ASP A 30 -25.08 -26.26 6.94
C ASP A 30 -25.60 -24.97 6.25
N SER A 31 -25.58 -24.94 4.90
CA SER A 31 -25.92 -23.79 4.05
C SER A 31 -24.89 -22.66 4.04
N ARG A 32 -23.67 -22.91 4.50
CA ARG A 32 -22.51 -22.06 4.28
C ARG A 32 -21.53 -22.84 3.42
N VAL A 33 -20.81 -22.12 2.57
CA VAL A 33 -19.80 -22.71 1.70
C VAL A 33 -18.45 -22.38 2.30
N ASP A 34 -17.59 -23.37 2.47
CA ASP A 34 -16.20 -23.20 2.90
C ASP A 34 -16.06 -22.39 4.20
N ASN A 35 -16.99 -22.54 5.15
CA ASN A 35 -16.90 -21.85 6.42
C ASN A 35 -15.76 -22.40 7.30
N GLY A 36 -15.01 -21.49 7.92
CA GLY A 36 -13.86 -21.84 8.77
C GLY A 36 -12.53 -21.84 8.02
N PHE A 37 -12.54 -21.49 6.74
CA PHE A 37 -11.36 -21.00 6.01
C PHE A 37 -11.21 -19.47 6.21
N PRO A 38 -10.01 -18.91 5.98
CA PRO A 38 -9.80 -17.46 5.92
C PRO A 38 -10.72 -16.79 4.89
N ASP A 39 -11.11 -15.55 5.20
CA ASP A 39 -11.96 -14.65 4.42
C ASP A 39 -11.38 -13.25 4.69
N THR A 40 -10.45 -12.83 3.84
CA THR A 40 -9.54 -11.70 4.09
C THR A 40 -10.25 -10.35 3.91
N ASP A 41 -11.11 -10.20 2.90
CA ASP A 41 -11.89 -8.99 2.64
C ASP A 41 -13.27 -8.97 3.33
N ALA A 42 -13.68 -10.08 3.94
CA ALA A 42 -14.95 -10.27 4.64
C ALA A 42 -16.20 -10.13 3.74
N ASP A 43 -16.11 -10.41 2.43
CA ASP A 43 -17.26 -10.41 1.52
C ASP A 43 -18.15 -11.66 1.63
N GLY A 44 -17.65 -12.69 2.33
CA GLY A 44 -18.32 -13.96 2.57
C GLY A 44 -17.92 -15.09 1.63
N LEU A 45 -16.90 -14.91 0.79
CA LEU A 45 -16.16 -15.95 0.11
C LEU A 45 -14.88 -16.27 0.90
N ALA A 46 -14.50 -17.55 0.93
CA ALA A 46 -13.22 -17.91 1.53
C ALA A 46 -12.10 -17.68 0.52
N ASP A 47 -10.93 -17.19 0.96
CA ASP A 47 -9.78 -16.83 0.11
C ASP A 47 -9.47 -17.92 -0.94
N CYS A 48 -9.53 -19.18 -0.53
CA CYS A 48 -9.18 -20.30 -1.39
C CYS A 48 -10.16 -20.58 -2.56
N ILE A 49 -11.29 -19.87 -2.63
CA ILE A 49 -12.21 -19.83 -3.78
C ILE A 49 -12.53 -18.42 -4.25
N ASP A 50 -12.07 -17.40 -3.53
CA ASP A 50 -12.19 -16.02 -3.92
C ASP A 50 -11.21 -15.74 -5.08
N PRO A 51 -11.63 -15.09 -6.17
CA PRO A 51 -10.71 -14.64 -7.21
C PRO A 51 -9.95 -13.35 -6.88
N ASP A 52 -10.30 -12.65 -5.81
CA ASP A 52 -9.78 -11.33 -5.40
C ASP A 52 -9.82 -11.21 -3.87
N ASP A 53 -8.93 -11.94 -3.20
CA ASP A 53 -8.88 -12.19 -1.75
C ASP A 53 -8.90 -10.91 -0.87
N ASP A 54 -8.44 -9.77 -1.38
CA ASP A 54 -8.39 -8.49 -0.66
C ASP A 54 -9.21 -7.36 -1.31
N ASN A 55 -9.90 -7.67 -2.42
CA ASN A 55 -10.88 -6.83 -3.10
C ASN A 55 -10.36 -5.44 -3.46
N ASP A 56 -9.09 -5.38 -3.87
CA ASP A 56 -8.48 -4.19 -4.44
C ASP A 56 -8.79 -4.02 -5.93
N GLY A 57 -9.48 -5.00 -6.52
CA GLY A 57 -9.88 -5.04 -7.92
C GLY A 57 -8.83 -5.65 -8.85
N VAL A 58 -7.72 -6.18 -8.30
CA VAL A 58 -6.69 -6.94 -8.99
C VAL A 58 -6.78 -8.42 -8.57
N PRO A 59 -7.22 -9.32 -9.46
CA PRO A 59 -7.36 -10.74 -9.11
C PRO A 59 -6.03 -11.36 -8.65
N ASP A 60 -6.07 -12.33 -7.72
CA ASP A 60 -4.87 -12.91 -7.07
C ASP A 60 -3.80 -13.41 -8.05
N VAL A 61 -4.24 -13.89 -9.22
CA VAL A 61 -3.34 -14.40 -10.27
C VAL A 61 -2.47 -13.30 -10.90
N SER A 62 -2.87 -12.05 -10.74
CA SER A 62 -2.19 -10.84 -11.23
C SER A 62 -1.68 -9.96 -10.09
N ASP A 63 -2.12 -10.22 -8.87
CA ASP A 63 -1.71 -9.50 -7.68
C ASP A 63 -0.40 -10.08 -7.10
N CYS A 64 0.51 -9.19 -6.71
CA CYS A 64 1.71 -9.49 -5.97
C CYS A 64 1.47 -9.69 -4.46
N ALA A 65 0.30 -9.31 -3.95
CA ALA A 65 -0.02 -9.32 -2.54
C ALA A 65 -1.49 -9.59 -2.23
N SER A 66 -2.05 -10.70 -2.74
CA SER A 66 -3.49 -11.04 -2.65
C SER A 66 -4.18 -10.91 -1.30
N LEU A 67 -3.47 -10.75 -0.18
CA LEU A 67 -4.07 -10.60 1.14
C LEU A 67 -3.89 -9.17 1.71
N ILE A 68 -3.46 -8.21 0.90
CA ILE A 68 -3.08 -6.87 1.34
C ILE A 68 -3.61 -5.87 0.31
N ASN A 69 -4.82 -5.37 0.56
CA ASN A 69 -5.57 -4.49 -0.35
C ASN A 69 -4.78 -3.28 -0.89
N SER A 70 -3.85 -2.76 -0.10
CA SER A 70 -3.01 -1.62 -0.50
C SER A 70 -1.87 -2.00 -1.45
N VAL A 71 -1.63 -3.27 -1.77
CA VAL A 71 -0.39 -3.76 -2.40
C VAL A 71 -0.66 -4.58 -3.67
N SER A 72 -1.49 -4.04 -4.55
CA SER A 72 -1.93 -4.71 -5.79
C SER A 72 -0.91 -4.75 -6.94
N VAL A 73 -0.09 -3.70 -7.03
CA VAL A 73 0.84 -3.45 -8.14
C VAL A 73 2.04 -2.62 -7.69
N ILE A 74 3.05 -2.48 -8.55
CA ILE A 74 4.15 -1.52 -8.32
C ILE A 74 3.56 -0.12 -8.09
N PRO A 75 4.01 0.62 -7.05
CA PRO A 75 3.44 1.91 -6.70
C PRO A 75 3.50 2.91 -7.84
N SER A 76 2.44 3.70 -7.97
CA SER A 76 2.39 4.85 -8.87
C SER A 76 3.30 6.00 -8.38
N GLU A 77 3.37 7.06 -9.17
CA GLU A 77 4.13 8.25 -8.79
C GLU A 77 3.50 8.91 -7.56
N VAL A 78 4.30 9.16 -6.52
CA VAL A 78 3.89 9.89 -5.28
C VAL A 78 3.37 11.32 -5.59
N GLY A 79 3.66 11.81 -6.79
CA GLY A 79 3.22 13.09 -7.30
C GLY A 79 4.06 14.26 -6.80
N PRO A 80 3.76 15.49 -7.27
CA PRO A 80 4.55 16.69 -6.96
C PRO A 80 4.18 17.33 -5.62
N THR A 81 4.02 16.54 -4.56
CA THR A 81 3.51 16.98 -3.25
C THR A 81 4.63 17.33 -2.26
N LEU A 82 5.90 17.14 -2.65
CA LEU A 82 7.05 17.45 -1.79
C LEU A 82 7.20 18.95 -1.55
N LEU A 83 6.94 19.39 -0.32
CA LEU A 83 6.96 20.79 0.10
C LEU A 83 7.74 20.97 1.40
N SER A 84 8.32 22.15 1.60
CA SER A 84 8.94 22.50 2.87
C SER A 84 7.89 22.60 3.98
N VAL A 85 8.16 22.01 5.15
CA VAL A 85 7.25 22.08 6.29
C VAL A 85 7.33 23.46 6.96
N SER A 86 6.21 24.20 6.96
CA SER A 86 6.14 25.51 7.60
C SER A 86 6.39 25.41 9.11
N GLY A 87 7.31 26.22 9.64
CA GLY A 87 7.71 26.16 11.06
C GLY A 87 8.56 24.94 11.44
N GLY A 88 8.86 24.05 10.49
CA GLY A 88 9.76 22.92 10.70
C GLY A 88 11.24 23.35 10.82
N PRO A 89 12.12 22.44 11.28
CA PRO A 89 13.56 22.70 11.28
C PRO A 89 14.09 22.88 9.84
N PRO A 90 15.24 23.54 9.65
CA PRO A 90 15.86 23.66 8.34
C PRO A 90 16.05 22.30 7.68
N GLY A 91 15.53 22.14 6.46
CA GLY A 91 15.61 20.89 5.72
C GLY A 91 14.43 19.93 5.93
N ALA A 92 13.40 20.34 6.68
CA ALA A 92 12.17 19.56 6.82
C ALA A 92 11.28 19.69 5.58
N PHE A 93 10.98 18.54 4.97
CA PHE A 93 10.04 18.42 3.85
C PHE A 93 9.00 17.34 4.16
N GLY A 94 7.77 17.55 3.68
CA GLY A 94 6.69 16.57 3.72
C GLY A 94 6.14 16.34 2.31
N PHE A 95 5.49 15.20 2.11
CA PHE A 95 4.79 14.84 0.87
C PHE A 95 3.52 14.07 1.22
N THR A 96 2.57 14.02 0.29
CA THR A 96 1.34 13.22 0.45
C THR A 96 1.66 11.76 0.13
N PRO A 97 1.34 10.81 1.02
CA PRO A 97 1.45 9.39 0.72
C PRO A 97 0.47 8.94 -0.37
N ILE A 98 0.67 7.71 -0.87
CA ILE A 98 -0.22 7.03 -1.81
C ILE A 98 -0.67 5.70 -1.21
N VAL A 99 -1.90 5.27 -1.53
CA VAL A 99 -2.47 4.00 -1.06
C VAL A 99 -1.55 2.81 -1.32
N GLN A 100 -0.77 2.84 -2.41
CA GLN A 100 0.01 1.70 -2.87
C GLN A 100 1.31 1.43 -2.09
N ALA A 101 1.67 2.28 -1.13
CA ALA A 101 2.98 2.24 -0.48
C ALA A 101 2.97 2.69 0.98
N ASN A 102 3.50 1.82 1.84
CA ASN A 102 3.71 2.08 3.27
C ASN A 102 5.08 2.68 3.57
N VAL A 103 6.07 2.44 2.70
CA VAL A 103 7.41 3.01 2.80
C VAL A 103 7.86 3.70 1.53
N TYR A 104 8.79 4.64 1.68
CA TYR A 104 9.24 5.49 0.59
C TYR A 104 10.76 5.50 0.49
N ASN A 105 11.30 5.46 -0.72
CA ASN A 105 12.71 5.76 -0.95
C ASN A 105 12.86 7.25 -1.26
N VAL A 106 13.83 7.89 -0.62
CA VAL A 106 14.19 9.28 -0.85
C VAL A 106 15.53 9.31 -1.56
N TYR A 107 15.55 9.90 -2.75
CA TYR A 107 16.75 10.13 -3.52
C TYR A 107 17.10 11.60 -3.52
N ARG A 108 18.40 11.91 -3.49
CA ARG A 108 18.91 13.27 -3.56
C ARG A 108 19.91 13.40 -4.69
N GLY A 109 19.73 14.44 -5.50
CA GLY A 109 20.73 14.89 -6.46
C GLY A 109 21.08 16.35 -6.26
N THR A 110 22.05 16.82 -7.04
CA THR A 110 22.53 18.21 -7.03
C THR A 110 22.46 18.81 -8.42
N PHE A 111 22.05 20.07 -8.51
CA PHE A 111 22.11 20.83 -9.76
C PHE A 111 22.75 22.20 -9.53
N GLN A 112 23.38 22.76 -10.56
CA GLN A 112 23.93 24.12 -10.50
C GLN A 112 22.80 25.13 -10.72
N THR A 113 22.77 26.22 -9.96
CA THR A 113 21.77 27.28 -10.15
C THR A 113 21.93 27.90 -11.54
N GLY A 114 20.90 27.77 -12.39
CA GLY A 114 20.92 28.18 -13.80
C GLY A 114 21.43 27.13 -14.78
N GLY A 115 21.85 25.95 -14.30
CA GLY A 115 22.13 24.77 -15.11
C GLY A 115 20.91 23.85 -15.24
N ALA A 116 21.01 22.84 -16.11
CA ALA A 116 20.00 21.78 -16.18
C ALA A 116 20.04 20.95 -14.89
N ILE A 117 18.87 20.52 -14.42
CA ILE A 117 18.76 19.50 -13.38
C ILE A 117 19.19 18.18 -14.02
N GLY A 118 20.34 17.64 -13.60
CA GLY A 118 20.73 16.28 -13.97
C GLY A 118 19.80 15.27 -13.30
N VAL A 119 19.64 14.08 -13.87
CA VAL A 119 18.82 12.99 -13.29
C VAL A 119 19.61 12.06 -12.36
N THR A 120 20.88 12.36 -12.10
CA THR A 120 21.73 11.51 -11.25
C THR A 120 21.48 11.81 -9.78
N ALA A 121 20.43 11.17 -9.23
CA ALA A 121 20.17 11.15 -7.80
C ALA A 121 20.72 9.86 -7.18
N ALA A 122 21.22 9.95 -5.96
CA ALA A 122 21.63 8.80 -5.16
C ALA A 122 20.64 8.56 -4.03
N CYS A 123 20.53 7.31 -3.58
CA CYS A 123 19.75 6.97 -2.39
C CYS A 123 20.22 7.82 -1.20
N LEU A 124 19.29 8.55 -0.59
CA LEU A 124 19.51 9.33 0.62
C LEU A 124 18.94 8.59 1.84
N LEU A 125 17.68 8.16 1.75
CA LEU A 125 16.99 7.41 2.78
C LEU A 125 16.22 6.25 2.12
N PRO A 126 16.58 4.99 2.42
CA PRO A 126 15.80 3.82 2.00
C PRO A 126 14.59 3.58 2.92
N GLU A 127 13.49 3.05 2.36
CA GLU A 127 12.30 2.52 3.07
C GLU A 127 11.86 3.35 4.29
N VAL A 128 11.67 4.67 4.13
CA VAL A 128 11.21 5.51 5.26
C VAL A 128 9.71 5.31 5.51
N PRO A 129 9.29 4.97 6.75
CA PRO A 129 7.88 4.78 7.13
C PRO A 129 7.13 6.09 7.41
N ARG A 130 7.68 7.23 6.99
CA ARG A 130 7.16 8.57 7.30
C ARG A 130 7.07 9.40 6.03
N TRP A 131 6.01 10.20 5.93
CA TRP A 131 5.72 11.01 4.74
C TRP A 131 6.47 12.34 4.74
N GLY A 132 7.77 12.27 5.04
CA GLY A 132 8.63 13.43 5.10
C GLY A 132 10.08 13.10 5.40
N LEU A 133 10.97 14.03 5.07
CA LEU A 133 12.41 13.93 5.30
C LEU A 133 12.94 15.15 6.06
N ASN A 134 14.11 14.98 6.66
CA ASN A 134 14.88 16.09 7.19
C ASN A 134 16.31 16.00 6.67
N ASP A 135 16.70 16.91 5.77
CA ASP A 135 18.06 16.98 5.24
C ASP A 135 18.70 18.32 5.61
N THR A 136 19.56 18.29 6.64
CA THR A 136 20.26 19.47 7.15
C THR A 136 21.54 19.79 6.36
N ALA A 137 21.85 19.03 5.31
CA ALA A 137 23.03 19.30 4.48
C ALA A 137 22.84 20.62 3.72
N ALA A 138 23.96 21.31 3.47
CA ALA A 138 23.98 22.49 2.60
C ALA A 138 24.57 22.09 1.24
N PRO A 139 23.92 22.45 0.12
CA PRO A 139 24.53 22.28 -1.19
C PRO A 139 25.76 23.19 -1.33
N ALA A 140 26.69 22.82 -2.21
CA ALA A 140 27.84 23.66 -2.51
C ALA A 140 27.38 25.04 -3.03
N LEU A 141 28.19 26.08 -2.82
CA LEU A 141 27.89 27.42 -3.33
C LEU A 141 27.62 27.39 -4.84
N GLY A 142 26.51 28.00 -5.27
CA GLY A 142 26.07 27.98 -6.67
C GLY A 142 25.33 26.70 -7.09
N SER A 143 24.97 25.83 -6.14
CA SER A 143 24.16 24.63 -6.38
C SER A 143 22.97 24.53 -5.44
N ALA A 144 22.02 23.67 -5.80
CA ALA A 144 20.88 23.31 -4.99
C ALA A 144 20.67 21.79 -5.03
N PHE A 145 20.02 21.25 -3.99
CA PHE A 145 19.55 19.89 -4.00
C PHE A 145 18.20 19.80 -4.72
N TYR A 146 17.97 18.66 -5.36
CA TYR A 146 16.64 18.21 -5.73
C TYR A 146 16.41 16.83 -5.14
N TYR A 147 15.15 16.50 -4.90
CA TYR A 147 14.74 15.23 -4.31
C TYR A 147 13.77 14.52 -5.23
N LEU A 148 13.83 13.19 -5.23
CA LEU A 148 12.86 12.32 -5.89
C LEU A 148 12.37 11.34 -4.83
N ILE A 149 11.06 11.13 -4.78
CA ILE A 149 10.40 10.23 -3.84
C ILE A 149 9.70 9.15 -4.65
N THR A 150 9.90 7.89 -4.26
CA THR A 150 9.24 6.73 -4.86
C THR A 150 8.57 5.94 -3.75
N GLY A 151 7.34 5.50 -4.00
CA GLY A 151 6.70 4.49 -3.16
C GLY A 151 7.36 3.13 -3.39
N VAL A 152 7.45 2.34 -2.33
CA VAL A 152 7.97 0.98 -2.39
C VAL A 152 6.99 0.06 -1.68
N ASN A 153 6.69 -1.05 -2.32
CA ASN A 153 5.98 -2.17 -1.73
C ASN A 153 6.64 -3.47 -2.19
N ARG A 154 6.10 -4.62 -1.78
CA ARG A 154 6.68 -5.93 -2.15
C ARG A 154 6.66 -6.25 -3.65
N CYS A 155 5.81 -5.58 -4.42
CA CYS A 155 5.76 -5.69 -5.88
C CYS A 155 6.95 -5.00 -6.54
N GLY A 156 7.47 -3.95 -5.89
CA GLY A 156 8.67 -3.26 -6.30
C GLY A 156 8.64 -1.77 -5.94
N GLU A 157 9.52 -1.02 -6.58
CA GLU A 157 9.64 0.42 -6.41
C GLU A 157 9.03 1.16 -7.59
N GLY A 158 8.20 2.15 -7.28
CA GLY A 158 7.59 3.05 -8.25
C GLY A 158 8.60 3.93 -9.00
N GLY A 159 8.15 4.56 -10.08
CA GLY A 159 8.98 5.49 -10.85
C GLY A 159 9.18 6.83 -10.13
N PRO A 160 10.34 7.51 -10.28
CA PRO A 160 10.58 8.85 -9.73
C PRO A 160 9.86 9.98 -10.48
N GLY A 161 8.79 9.64 -11.20
CA GLY A 161 8.01 10.55 -12.03
C GLY A 161 8.54 10.81 -13.44
N LEU A 162 7.92 11.76 -14.12
CA LEU A 162 8.19 12.08 -15.52
C LEU A 162 9.14 13.28 -15.67
N ALA A 163 10.06 13.19 -16.62
CA ALA A 163 10.81 14.35 -17.09
C ALA A 163 9.88 15.33 -17.82
N SER A 164 10.34 16.57 -18.02
CA SER A 164 9.59 17.60 -18.78
C SER A 164 9.29 17.21 -20.23
N SER A 165 9.98 16.20 -20.76
CA SER A 165 9.73 15.57 -22.06
C SER A 165 8.57 14.58 -22.06
N GLY A 166 7.97 14.32 -20.89
CA GLY A 166 6.96 13.28 -20.66
C GLY A 166 7.51 11.87 -20.61
N GLN A 167 8.84 11.68 -20.69
CA GLN A 167 9.47 10.37 -20.54
C GLN A 167 9.70 10.04 -19.07
N PRO A 168 9.57 8.76 -18.66
CA PRO A 168 9.91 8.33 -17.30
C PRO A 168 11.34 8.73 -16.93
N SER A 169 11.48 9.37 -15.78
CA SER A 169 12.78 9.57 -15.16
C SER A 169 13.28 8.22 -14.62
N ALA A 170 14.58 7.97 -14.73
CA ALA A 170 15.18 6.72 -14.29
C ALA A 170 16.08 6.96 -13.08
N ILE A 171 16.02 6.04 -12.11
CA ILE A 171 16.98 5.98 -11.01
C ILE A 171 18.12 5.07 -11.45
N ALA A 172 19.33 5.63 -11.53
CA ALA A 172 20.50 4.86 -11.98
C ALA A 172 20.97 3.83 -10.92
N THR A 173 20.70 4.10 -9.64
CA THR A 173 21.07 3.21 -8.54
C THR A 173 20.00 3.30 -7.46
N HIS A 174 19.23 2.22 -7.32
CA HIS A 174 18.16 2.10 -6.35
C HIS A 174 18.71 2.02 -4.92
N CYS A 175 17.88 2.43 -3.96
CA CYS A 175 18.11 2.13 -2.56
C CYS A 175 18.16 0.61 -2.33
N LEU A 176 18.88 0.18 -1.29
CA LEU A 176 18.89 -1.22 -0.89
C LEU A 176 17.68 -1.49 0.03
N PRO A 177 16.90 -2.56 -0.21
CA PRO A 177 15.83 -2.96 0.70
C PRO A 177 16.35 -3.22 2.11
N GLN A 178 15.57 -2.88 3.13
CA GLN A 178 15.99 -2.94 4.53
C GLN A 178 15.31 -4.04 5.32
N ALA A 179 14.06 -4.40 4.97
CA ALA A 179 13.24 -5.37 5.72
C ALA A 179 13.17 -4.99 7.21
N ILE A 180 12.78 -3.75 7.47
CA ILE A 180 12.63 -3.19 8.82
C ILE A 180 11.19 -3.43 9.29
N ASP A 181 11.06 -3.67 10.59
CA ASP A 181 9.82 -3.62 11.37
C ASP A 181 10.10 -2.56 12.46
N THR A 182 9.57 -1.36 12.26
CA THR A 182 9.91 -0.16 13.04
C THR A 182 9.22 -0.15 14.40
N ASP A 183 8.01 -0.69 14.49
CA ASP A 183 7.19 -0.63 15.69
C ASP A 183 7.12 -1.95 16.48
N GLY A 184 7.62 -3.05 15.90
CA GLY A 184 7.82 -4.34 16.53
C GLY A 184 6.57 -5.20 16.61
N ASP A 185 5.63 -5.02 15.68
CA ASP A 185 4.36 -5.74 15.66
C ASP A 185 4.40 -7.07 14.87
N ALA A 186 5.58 -7.37 14.29
CA ALA A 186 5.89 -8.52 13.43
C ALA A 186 5.43 -8.43 11.98
N VAL A 187 4.93 -7.27 11.54
CA VAL A 187 4.76 -6.90 10.14
C VAL A 187 5.93 -5.98 9.74
N HIS A 188 6.55 -6.23 8.59
CA HIS A 188 7.61 -5.34 8.13
C HIS A 188 6.99 -4.05 7.59
N ASP A 189 7.64 -2.90 7.77
CA ASP A 189 7.17 -1.57 7.34
C ASP A 189 6.67 -1.55 5.88
N ILE A 190 7.27 -2.35 4.99
CA ILE A 190 6.90 -2.44 3.58
C ILE A 190 5.51 -3.05 3.33
N ASP A 191 5.05 -3.90 4.26
CA ASP A 191 3.76 -4.60 4.24
C ASP A 191 2.85 -4.12 5.40
N ASP A 192 3.24 -3.07 6.14
CA ASP A 192 2.55 -2.58 7.35
C ASP A 192 1.74 -1.31 7.06
N ASN A 193 0.42 -1.37 7.16
CA ASN A 193 -0.47 -0.23 6.99
C ASN A 193 -0.51 0.73 8.19
N CYS A 194 0.29 0.50 9.24
CA CYS A 194 0.64 1.41 10.35
C CYS A 194 2.12 1.28 10.82
N PRO A 195 3.15 1.55 9.99
CA PRO A 195 4.58 1.27 10.29
C PRO A 195 5.18 1.90 11.57
N LEU A 196 4.44 2.77 12.24
CA LEU A 196 4.86 3.50 13.43
C LEU A 196 3.95 3.23 14.64
N ALA A 197 2.95 2.34 14.52
CA ALA A 197 1.93 2.07 15.52
C ALA A 197 1.49 0.60 15.48
N PRO A 198 1.86 -0.22 16.49
CA PRO A 198 1.71 -1.68 16.40
C PRO A 198 0.26 -2.15 16.19
N ASN A 199 0.00 -2.79 15.06
CA ASN A 199 -1.30 -3.34 14.67
C ASN A 199 -1.13 -4.69 13.92
N PRO A 200 -0.77 -5.80 14.61
CA PRO A 200 -0.46 -7.07 13.95
C PRO A 200 -1.59 -7.69 13.11
N LEU A 201 -2.82 -7.17 13.24
CA LEU A 201 -3.99 -7.59 12.49
C LEU A 201 -4.25 -6.76 11.23
N GLN A 202 -3.50 -5.67 11.02
CA GLN A 202 -3.50 -4.86 9.80
C GLN A 202 -4.91 -4.42 9.35
N SER A 203 -5.83 -4.21 10.30
CA SER A 203 -7.19 -3.78 9.98
C SER A 203 -7.19 -2.42 9.28
N ASP A 204 -7.89 -2.34 8.17
CA ASP A 204 -8.09 -1.16 7.31
C ASP A 204 -9.50 -1.32 6.75
N ARG A 205 -10.48 -0.60 7.30
CA ARG A 205 -11.91 -0.85 7.02
C ARG A 205 -12.43 -0.15 5.78
N ASP A 206 -11.74 0.87 5.30
CA ASP A 206 -12.16 1.67 4.16
C ASP A 206 -11.26 1.49 2.93
N HIS A 207 -10.20 0.68 3.06
CA HIS A 207 -9.35 0.20 1.99
C HIS A 207 -8.57 1.35 1.33
N ASP A 208 -8.09 2.29 2.15
CA ASP A 208 -7.33 3.44 1.69
C ASP A 208 -5.80 3.26 1.87
N GLY A 209 -5.38 2.13 2.44
CA GLY A 209 -3.99 1.76 2.73
C GLY A 209 -3.46 2.31 4.05
N ARG A 210 -4.30 2.98 4.84
CA ARG A 210 -4.01 3.39 6.20
C ARG A 210 -4.79 2.52 7.18
N GLY A 211 -4.07 1.81 8.04
CA GLY A 211 -4.72 0.97 9.04
C GLY A 211 -5.54 1.78 10.05
N ASP A 212 -6.65 1.21 10.50
CA ASP A 212 -7.63 1.82 11.42
C ASP A 212 -6.96 2.46 12.65
N LEU A 213 -5.85 1.88 13.13
CA LEU A 213 -5.15 2.36 14.33
C LEU A 213 -4.49 3.73 14.14
N CYS A 214 -4.10 4.04 12.91
CA CYS A 214 -3.28 5.18 12.56
C CYS A 214 -3.94 6.06 11.48
N ASP A 215 -5.23 5.84 11.26
CA ASP A 215 -6.10 6.57 10.35
C ASP A 215 -6.89 7.65 11.11
N ASN A 216 -6.86 8.89 10.61
CA ASN A 216 -7.64 10.02 11.13
C ASN A 216 -9.09 10.09 10.59
N CYS A 217 -9.48 9.20 9.68
CA CYS A 217 -10.83 8.97 9.18
C CYS A 217 -11.14 7.48 8.90
N PRO A 218 -11.20 6.58 9.93
CA PRO A 218 -11.28 5.10 9.78
C PRO A 218 -12.45 4.48 8.99
N ASP A 219 -13.38 5.29 8.50
CA ASP A 219 -14.54 4.84 7.73
C ASP A 219 -14.70 5.66 6.42
N THR A 220 -13.71 6.46 6.01
CA THR A 220 -13.80 7.34 4.84
C THR A 220 -12.44 7.50 4.16
N PRO A 221 -12.28 6.93 2.95
CA PRO A 221 -10.95 6.82 2.32
C PRO A 221 -10.26 8.16 2.15
N ASN A 222 -9.09 8.31 2.76
CA ASN A 222 -8.22 9.47 2.68
C ASN A 222 -6.74 9.10 2.87
N PRO A 223 -6.11 8.43 1.87
CA PRO A 223 -4.74 7.93 2.01
C PRO A 223 -3.73 9.01 2.42
N GLY A 224 -3.98 10.25 2.00
CA GLY A 224 -3.17 11.45 2.28
C GLY A 224 -3.22 11.96 3.72
N GLN A 225 -4.22 11.52 4.49
CA GLN A 225 -4.39 11.81 5.92
C GLN A 225 -4.35 13.32 6.24
N GLU A 226 -4.82 14.16 5.31
CA GLU A 226 -4.86 15.60 5.50
C GLU A 226 -5.72 15.98 6.71
N ASP A 227 -5.18 16.82 7.60
CA ASP A 227 -5.85 17.40 8.77
C ASP A 227 -5.39 18.86 8.88
N ALA A 228 -6.13 19.77 8.25
CA ALA A 228 -5.70 21.16 8.09
C ALA A 228 -5.72 21.97 9.40
N ASP A 229 -6.55 21.58 10.37
CA ASP A 229 -6.67 22.27 11.65
C ASP A 229 -5.89 21.60 12.81
N GLY A 230 -5.36 20.39 12.57
CA GLY A 230 -4.48 19.65 13.47
C GLY A 230 -5.21 19.11 14.70
N ASN A 231 -6.51 18.84 14.58
CA ASN A 231 -7.32 18.37 15.70
C ASN A 231 -7.29 16.83 15.88
N GLY A 232 -6.68 16.10 14.94
CA GLY A 232 -6.57 14.64 14.94
C GLY A 232 -7.69 13.91 14.19
N VAL A 233 -8.63 14.64 13.59
CA VAL A 233 -9.69 14.14 12.70
C VAL A 233 -9.38 14.67 11.29
N GLY A 234 -9.37 13.79 10.29
CA GLY A 234 -9.00 14.17 8.94
C GLY A 234 -10.05 15.07 8.26
N ASP A 235 -9.60 15.84 7.28
CA ASP A 235 -10.43 16.74 6.47
C ASP A 235 -11.50 15.98 5.66
N ALA A 236 -11.30 14.68 5.42
CA ALA A 236 -12.17 13.84 4.61
C ALA A 236 -13.46 13.42 5.34
N CYS A 237 -13.43 13.32 6.66
CA CYS A 237 -14.54 12.86 7.48
C CYS A 237 -15.15 14.03 8.30
N PRO A 238 -16.45 13.95 8.64
CA PRO A 238 -17.09 14.98 9.44
C PRO A 238 -16.54 15.01 10.89
N PRO A 239 -16.43 16.22 11.49
CA PRO A 239 -15.99 16.39 12.88
C PRO A 239 -17.03 15.93 13.93
#